data_AF-A0A4R1B773-F1
#
_entry.id   AF-A0A4R1B773-F1
#
_cell.length_a   1.000
_cell.length_b   1.000
_cell.length_c   1.000
_cell.angle_alpha   90.00
_cell.angle_beta   90.00
_cell.angle_gamma   90.00
#
_symmetry.space_group_name_H-M   'P 1'
#
loop_
_entity.id
_entity.type
_entity.pdbx_description
1 polymer ?
#
loop_
_entity_poly.entity_id
_entity_poly.type
_entity_poly.pdbx_seq_one_letter_code
_entity_poly.pdbx_strand_id
1 'polypeptide(L)'
;MSAAEMNDNTGKNIILTKYDYHKNCLKREIYAVKSIKIPTQNYSITQKELADWIIDVSSPKEIETILSEIRIVKKRTNNIKPFLATIAVGLINKAE
;
A
#
# COMPACT_ATOMS: atom_id res chain seq x y z
N MET A 1 35.19 -38.71 5.15
CA MET A 1 33.82 -38.39 4.69
C MET A 1 33.01 -38.07 5.94
N SER A 2 32.64 -36.80 6.15
CA SER A 2 31.80 -36.39 7.29
C SER A 2 30.47 -35.88 6.76
N ALA A 3 29.40 -36.36 7.36
CA ALA A 3 28.02 -36.08 6.99
C ALA A 3 27.52 -34.81 7.68
N ALA A 4 26.69 -34.07 6.94
CA ALA A 4 25.61 -33.23 7.43
C ALA A 4 25.98 -32.03 8.33
N GLU A 5 26.39 -30.93 7.71
CA GLU A 5 26.00 -29.61 8.20
C GLU A 5 24.64 -29.27 7.56
N MET A 6 23.59 -29.62 8.30
CA MET A 6 22.20 -29.38 7.95
C MET A 6 21.92 -27.89 7.85
N ASN A 7 21.45 -27.52 6.67
CA ASN A 7 20.83 -26.27 6.28
C ASN A 7 19.75 -25.83 7.29
N ASP A 8 20.02 -24.79 8.07
CA ASP A 8 19.03 -24.11 8.92
C ASP A 8 18.09 -23.29 8.03
N ASN A 9 17.24 -23.99 7.29
CA ASN A 9 16.03 -23.45 6.71
C ASN A 9 14.94 -23.48 7.79
N THR A 10 15.12 -22.74 8.88
CA THR A 10 14.01 -22.34 9.74
C THR A 10 13.15 -21.35 8.97
N GLY A 11 12.34 -21.89 8.07
CA GLY A 11 11.17 -21.24 7.52
C GLY A 11 10.26 -20.89 8.68
N LYS A 12 10.49 -19.71 9.28
CA LYS A 12 9.58 -19.09 10.24
C LYS A 12 8.23 -19.07 9.54
N ASN A 13 7.29 -19.88 10.03
CA ASN A 13 5.88 -19.74 9.70
C ASN A 13 5.47 -18.37 10.26
N ILE A 14 5.66 -17.31 9.48
CA ILE A 14 5.22 -15.97 9.84
C ILE A 14 3.70 -16.04 9.82
N ILE A 15 3.09 -16.09 11.00
CA ILE A 15 1.65 -15.95 11.14
C ILE A 15 1.31 -14.52 10.72
N LEU A 16 0.81 -14.38 9.50
CA LEU A 16 0.49 -13.09 8.91
C LEU A 16 -0.77 -12.56 9.59
N THR A 17 -0.66 -11.44 10.31
CA THR A 17 -1.82 -10.85 10.97
C THR A 17 -2.82 -10.32 9.93
N LYS A 18 -4.08 -10.17 10.31
CA LYS A 18 -5.10 -9.53 9.44
C LYS A 18 -4.62 -8.16 8.94
N TYR A 19 -3.93 -7.41 9.79
CA TYR A 19 -3.37 -6.11 9.45
C TYR A 19 -2.23 -6.20 8.43
N ASP A 20 -1.31 -7.16 8.59
CA ASP A 20 -0.25 -7.41 7.59
C ASP A 20 -0.82 -7.81 6.24
N TYR A 21 -1.89 -8.62 6.24
CA TYR A 21 -2.58 -9.00 5.02
C TYR A 21 -3.16 -7.76 4.31
N HIS A 22 -3.84 -6.87 5.04
CA HIS A 22 -4.39 -5.65 4.46
C HIS A 22 -3.33 -4.68 3.94
N LYS A 23 -2.21 -4.50 4.65
CA LYS A 23 -1.07 -3.72 4.15
C LYS A 23 -0.56 -4.27 2.82
N ASN A 24 -0.43 -5.60 2.71
CA ASN A 24 0.02 -6.24 1.46
C ASN A 24 -1.00 -6.08 0.32
N CYS A 25 -2.30 -6.19 0.61
CA CYS A 25 -3.34 -5.90 -0.37
C CYS A 25 -3.28 -4.45 -0.85
N LEU A 26 -3.10 -3.49 0.07
CA LEU A 26 -3.02 -2.07 -0.26
C LEU A 26 -1.81 -1.80 -1.16
N LYS A 27 -0.63 -2.32 -0.78
CA LYS A 27 0.60 -2.20 -1.60
C LYS A 27 0.38 -2.72 -3.01
N ARG A 28 -0.27 -3.89 -3.17
CA ARG A 28 -0.58 -4.45 -4.50
C ARG A 28 -1.46 -3.54 -5.34
N GLU A 29 -2.51 -2.97 -4.75
CA GLU A 29 -3.42 -2.07 -5.47
C GLU A 29 -2.70 -0.79 -5.89
N ILE A 30 -1.92 -0.17 -4.99
CA ILE A 30 -1.17 1.05 -5.29
C ILE A 30 -0.07 0.79 -6.31
N TYR A 31 0.66 -0.33 -6.21
CA TYR A 31 1.79 -0.61 -7.09
C TYR A 31 1.40 -0.93 -8.54
N ALA A 32 0.12 -1.22 -8.79
CA ALA A 32 -0.41 -1.30 -10.14
C ALA A 32 -0.35 0.06 -10.88
N VAL A 33 -0.17 1.16 -10.14
CA VAL A 33 -0.01 2.51 -10.66
C VAL A 33 1.44 2.95 -10.49
N LYS A 34 2.18 3.19 -11.58
CA LYS A 34 3.62 3.53 -11.51
C LYS A 34 3.95 4.84 -10.77
N SER A 35 3.12 5.86 -10.90
CA SER A 35 3.32 7.15 -10.26
C SER A 35 2.03 7.94 -10.32
N ILE A 36 1.88 8.89 -9.40
CA ILE A 36 0.69 9.71 -9.26
C ILE A 36 1.12 11.17 -9.26
N LYS A 37 0.64 11.91 -10.25
CA LYS A 37 0.80 13.36 -10.31
C LYS A 37 -0.16 14.01 -9.32
N ILE A 38 0.34 14.93 -8.51
CA ILE A 38 -0.48 15.70 -7.58
C ILE A 38 -1.13 16.86 -8.36
N PRO A 39 -2.46 16.96 -8.45
CA PRO A 39 -3.11 17.97 -9.29
C PRO A 39 -2.81 19.41 -8.90
N THR A 40 -2.52 19.67 -7.62
CA THR A 40 -2.32 21.01 -7.06
C THR A 40 -0.87 21.45 -6.99
N GLN A 41 0.08 20.58 -7.33
CA GLN A 41 1.52 20.84 -7.20
C GLN A 41 2.27 20.31 -8.42
N ASN A 42 3.41 20.92 -8.78
CA ASN A 42 4.29 20.36 -9.82
C ASN A 42 5.14 19.20 -9.26
N TYR A 43 4.49 18.29 -8.56
CA TYR A 43 5.08 17.18 -7.83
C TYR A 43 4.38 15.88 -8.21
N SER A 44 5.14 14.79 -8.23
CA SER A 44 4.62 13.44 -8.43
C SER A 44 5.16 12.54 -7.33
N ILE A 45 4.28 11.77 -6.71
CA ILE A 45 4.64 10.80 -5.70
C ILE A 45 4.78 9.42 -6.33
N THR A 46 5.80 8.67 -5.91
CA THR A 46 5.93 7.28 -6.33
C THR A 46 4.88 6.42 -5.63
N GLN A 47 4.56 5.29 -6.24
CA GLN A 47 3.67 4.29 -5.69
C GLN A 47 4.18 3.71 -4.36
N LYS A 48 5.50 3.62 -4.19
CA LYS A 48 6.12 3.16 -2.96
C LYS A 48 5.93 4.17 -1.84
N GLU A 49 6.32 5.42 -2.08
CA GLU A 49 6.16 6.50 -1.09
C GLU A 49 4.72 6.67 -0.66
N LEU A 50 3.77 6.67 -1.60
CA LEU A 50 2.36 6.78 -1.26
C LEU A 50 1.87 5.61 -0.39
N ALA A 51 2.27 4.38 -0.72
CA ALA A 51 1.87 3.22 0.06
C ALA A 51 2.44 3.26 1.48
N ASP A 52 3.71 3.63 1.62
CA ASP A 52 4.38 3.73 2.92
C ASP A 52 3.72 4.85 3.76
N TRP A 53 3.48 6.04 3.19
CA TRP A 53 2.77 7.12 3.88
C TRP A 53 1.39 6.73 4.35
N ILE A 54 0.57 6.09 3.50
CA ILE A 54 -0.78 5.65 3.91
C ILE A 54 -0.68 4.67 5.07
N ILE A 55 0.26 3.72 5.03
CA ILE A 55 0.42 2.71 6.08
C ILE A 55 0.87 3.35 7.40
N ASP A 56 1.80 4.30 7.34
CA ASP A 56 2.38 4.93 8.54
C ASP A 56 1.37 5.78 9.30
N VAL A 57 0.41 6.41 8.61
CA VAL A 57 -0.57 7.30 9.24
C VAL A 57 -1.94 6.66 9.49
N SER A 58 -2.20 5.47 8.94
CA SER A 58 -3.53 4.85 9.00
C SER A 58 -3.62 3.75 10.04
N SER A 59 -4.69 3.79 10.82
CA SER A 59 -5.12 2.67 11.65
C SER A 59 -5.53 1.45 10.80
N PRO A 60 -5.57 0.23 11.38
CA PRO A 60 -6.04 -0.96 10.68
C PRO A 60 -7.42 -0.81 10.02
N LYS A 61 -8.34 -0.10 10.68
CA LYS A 61 -9.70 0.13 10.18
C LYS A 61 -9.70 1.09 8.99
N GLU A 62 -8.87 2.11 9.00
CA GLU A 62 -8.73 3.03 7.86
C GLU A 62 -8.17 2.32 6.62
N ILE A 63 -7.19 1.42 6.79
CA ILE A 63 -6.70 0.61 5.67
C ILE A 63 -7.81 -0.28 5.09
N GLU A 64 -8.66 -0.88 5.93
CA GLU A 64 -9.82 -1.67 5.47
C GLU A 64 -10.82 -0.82 4.68
N THR A 65 -11.08 0.41 5.15
CA THR A 65 -11.93 1.38 4.45
C THR A 65 -11.35 1.76 3.09
N ILE A 66 -10.06 2.14 3.04
CA ILE A 66 -9.38 2.51 1.79
C ILE A 66 -9.43 1.35 0.77
N LEU A 67 -9.19 0.12 1.20
CA LEU A 67 -9.31 -1.06 0.33
C LEU A 67 -10.73 -1.25 -0.22
N SER A 68 -11.74 -0.97 0.60
CA SER A 68 -13.14 -1.04 0.19
C SER A 68 -13.48 0.05 -0.83
N GLU A 69 -12.99 1.27 -0.63
CA GLU A 69 -13.15 2.39 -1.56
C GLU A 69 -12.45 2.12 -2.89
N ILE A 70 -11.22 1.59 -2.87
CA ILE A 70 -10.50 1.14 -4.08
C ILE A 70 -11.35 0.15 -4.87
N ARG A 71 -11.96 -0.84 -4.21
CA ARG A 71 -12.85 -1.82 -4.88
C ARG A 71 -14.05 -1.14 -5.52
N ILE A 72 -14.66 -0.16 -4.84
CA ILE A 72 -15.79 0.60 -5.38
C ILE A 72 -15.36 1.40 -6.62
N VAL A 73 -14.23 2.09 -6.56
CA VAL A 73 -13.69 2.88 -7.68
C VAL A 73 -13.36 1.98 -8.88
N LYS A 74 -12.72 0.83 -8.64
CA LYS A 74 -12.42 -0.17 -9.69
C LYS A 74 -13.68 -0.66 -10.38
N LYS A 75 -14.74 -0.97 -9.61
CA LYS A 75 -16.03 -1.40 -10.18
C LYS A 75 -16.68 -0.35 -11.09
N ARG A 76 -16.43 0.94 -10.86
CA ARG A 76 -17.08 2.03 -11.60
C ARG A 76 -16.25 2.56 -12.78
N THR A 77 -14.94 2.60 -12.64
CA THR A 77 -14.07 3.34 -13.59
C THR A 77 -12.89 2.52 -14.09
N ASN A 78 -12.58 1.40 -13.44
CA ASN A 78 -11.34 0.64 -13.62
C ASN A 78 -10.03 1.46 -13.47
N ASN A 79 -10.12 2.72 -13.03
CA ASN A 79 -9.00 3.65 -12.91
C ASN A 79 -8.97 4.27 -11.51
N ILE A 80 -8.08 3.75 -10.68
CA ILE A 80 -7.92 4.22 -9.30
C ILE A 80 -6.99 5.43 -9.16
N LYS A 81 -6.29 5.84 -10.23
CA LYS A 81 -5.32 6.94 -10.16
C LYS A 81 -5.91 8.24 -9.58
N PRO A 82 -7.10 8.71 -10.01
CA PRO A 82 -7.66 9.95 -9.45
C PRO A 82 -7.95 9.83 -7.96
N PHE A 83 -8.44 8.68 -7.51
CA PHE A 83 -8.70 8.41 -6.10
C PHE A 83 -7.41 8.43 -5.28
N LEU A 84 -6.35 7.77 -5.75
CA LEU A 84 -5.05 7.80 -5.09
C LEU A 84 -4.43 9.21 -5.08
N ALA A 85 -4.66 10.02 -6.12
CA ALA A 85 -4.24 11.42 -6.16
C ALA A 85 -4.95 12.26 -5.09
N THR A 86 -6.24 12.05 -4.86
CA THR A 86 -6.99 12.71 -3.78
C THR A 86 -6.43 12.37 -2.41
N ILE A 87 -6.11 11.09 -2.16
CA ILE A 87 -5.46 10.68 -0.91
C ILE A 87 -4.11 11.38 -0.74
N ALA A 88 -3.29 11.36 -1.79
CA ALA A 88 -1.97 11.97 -1.75
C ALA A 88 -2.02 13.49 -1.43
N VAL A 89 -2.97 14.23 -2.02
CA VAL A 89 -3.22 15.65 -1.68
C VAL A 89 -3.56 15.82 -0.20
N GLY A 90 -4.46 14.98 0.32
CA GLY A 90 -4.86 15.05 1.73
C GLY A 90 -3.72 14.74 2.71
N LEU A 91 -2.77 13.88 2.32
CA LEU A 91 -1.60 13.56 3.13
C LEU A 91 -0.57 14.69 3.13
N ILE A 92 -0.33 15.32 1.98
CA ILE A 92 0.61 16.43 1.86
C ILE A 92 0.15 17.63 2.71
N ASN A 93 -1.13 17.99 2.62
CA ASN A 93 -1.67 19.15 3.35
C ASN A 93 -1.80 18.92 4.87
N LYS A 94 -1.65 17.69 5.36
CA LYS A 94 -1.60 17.38 6.80
C LYS A 94 -0.19 17.48 7.38
N ALA A 95 0.83 17.52 6.53
CA ALA A 95 2.24 17.61 6.92
C ALA A 95 2.74 19.07 7.02
N GLU A 96 1.95 20.04 6.56
CA GLU A 96 2.16 21.49 6.71
C GLU A 96 1.40 22.03 7.93
#